data_AF-A0A1C6G2R5-F1
#
_entry.id   AF-A0A1C6G2R5-F1
#
_cell.length_a   1.000
_cell.length_b   1.000
_cell.length_c   1.000
_cell.angle_alpha   90.00
_cell.angle_beta   90.00
_cell.angle_gamma   90.00
#
_symmetry.space_group_name_H-M   'P 1'
#
loop_
_entity.id
_entity.type
_entity.pdbx_description
1 polymer ?
#
loop_
_entity_poly.entity_id
_entity_poly.type
_entity_poly.pdbx_seq_one_letter_code
_entity_poly.pdbx_strand_id
1 'polypeptide(L)'
;MANFAIAADENVIARGNKLIEELQEPGEKKGVTLNRLFDLVSTHLQEDQLKRSGVDTEALDASITNIRNLFTAALSGKEEIRTEYERRMAELRERNEELEKNYKIQLGKLITEKEEALRKYNDLKELQETAESARKAAEEQTASAVNLAKEKDKTNIMLMEKLRAAEQKAENYNSLEQKVISLNQEVSNLQFKIKDYEKNELLHIKEIEQLKKEKENDSSTIEKLNREKLHIKENTQKELSEKESLLTTQEKELNTLRIQLAEQVKDAELIKERAVIEKEREMISKTEELRNTLDIIKEEKYNLQLELSRLKK
;
A
#
# COMPACT_ATOMS: atom_id res chain seq x y z
N MET A 1 29.13 -130.47 -51.33
CA MET A 1 30.17 -131.22 -50.61
C MET A 1 29.60 -131.60 -49.26
N ALA A 2 29.65 -132.88 -48.89
CA ALA A 2 29.04 -133.39 -47.67
C ALA A 2 29.69 -132.73 -46.43
N ASN A 3 28.86 -132.17 -45.55
CA ASN A 3 29.29 -131.62 -44.27
C ASN A 3 29.82 -132.75 -43.38
N PHE A 4 31.12 -133.00 -43.40
CA PHE A 4 31.82 -133.80 -42.40
C PHE A 4 31.97 -132.98 -41.10
N ALA A 5 30.85 -132.67 -40.46
CA ALA A 5 30.83 -132.25 -39.06
C ALA A 5 30.70 -133.53 -38.21
N ILE A 6 31.80 -134.28 -38.10
CA ILE A 6 31.89 -135.33 -37.08
C ILE A 6 32.15 -134.60 -35.76
N ALA A 7 31.14 -134.54 -34.89
CA ALA A 7 31.35 -134.09 -33.52
C ALA A 7 32.30 -135.09 -32.84
N ALA A 8 33.54 -134.67 -32.61
CA ALA A 8 34.48 -135.46 -31.82
C ALA A 8 33.94 -135.57 -30.38
N ASP A 9 34.06 -136.76 -29.77
CA ASP A 9 33.68 -137.02 -28.38
C ASP A 9 34.32 -135.97 -27.44
N GLU A 10 33.60 -135.50 -26.42
CA GLU A 10 34.11 -134.48 -25.48
C GLU A 10 35.43 -134.92 -24.82
N ASN A 11 35.64 -136.22 -24.59
CA ASN A 11 36.89 -136.74 -24.07
C ASN A 11 38.03 -136.59 -25.09
N VAL A 12 37.75 -136.74 -26.38
CA VAL A 12 38.73 -136.54 -27.46
C VAL A 12 39.10 -135.07 -27.56
N ILE A 13 38.12 -134.18 -27.48
CA ILE A 13 38.35 -132.72 -27.46
C ILE A 13 39.16 -132.30 -26.23
N ALA A 14 38.83 -132.83 -25.05
CA ALA A 14 39.54 -132.53 -23.81
C ALA A 14 41.00 -133.03 -23.84
N ARG A 15 41.22 -134.26 -24.31
CA ARG A 15 42.57 -134.81 -24.49
C ARG A 15 43.37 -134.01 -25.52
N GLY A 16 42.75 -133.63 -26.63
CA GLY A 16 43.37 -132.79 -27.64
C GLY A 16 43.78 -131.42 -27.08
N ASN A 17 42.88 -130.76 -26.35
CA ASN A 17 43.18 -129.48 -25.70
C ASN A 17 44.31 -129.59 -24.68
N LYS A 18 44.30 -130.64 -23.85
CA LYS A 18 45.34 -130.90 -22.87
C LYS A 18 46.71 -131.13 -23.53
N LEU A 19 46.74 -131.91 -24.62
CA LEU A 19 47.95 -132.14 -25.39
C LEU A 19 48.50 -130.85 -26.01
N ILE A 20 47.61 -129.99 -26.54
CA ILE A 20 48.03 -128.68 -27.06
C ILE A 20 48.64 -127.84 -25.94
N GLU A 21 48.03 -127.80 -24.75
CA GLU A 21 48.55 -127.05 -23.60
C GLU A 21 49.90 -127.61 -23.09
N GLU A 22 50.04 -128.93 -23.04
CA GLU A 22 51.30 -129.60 -22.64
C GLU A 22 52.44 -129.32 -23.64
N LEU A 23 52.12 -129.12 -24.91
CA LEU A 23 53.08 -128.86 -25.98
C LEU A 23 53.27 -127.38 -26.30
N GLN A 24 52.51 -126.48 -25.66
CA GLN A 24 52.56 -125.04 -25.94
C GLN A 24 53.76 -124.40 -25.25
N GLU A 25 54.57 -123.67 -26.01
CA GLU A 25 55.71 -122.95 -25.44
C GLU A 25 55.27 -121.65 -24.72
N PRO A 26 56.01 -121.17 -23.71
CA PRO A 26 55.67 -119.94 -22.99
C PRO A 26 55.57 -118.73 -23.94
N GLY A 27 54.38 -118.11 -24.00
CA GLY A 27 54.10 -116.98 -24.89
C GLY A 27 53.71 -117.36 -26.33
N GLU A 28 53.77 -118.64 -26.68
CA GLU A 28 53.29 -119.15 -27.98
C GLU A 28 51.75 -119.11 -28.00
N LYS A 29 51.13 -118.72 -29.13
CA LYS A 29 49.68 -118.80 -29.28
C LYS A 29 49.28 -120.25 -29.54
N LYS A 30 48.18 -120.72 -28.93
CA LYS A 30 47.58 -122.05 -29.16
C LYS A 30 47.48 -122.44 -30.65
N GLY A 31 47.26 -121.44 -31.52
CA GLY A 31 47.27 -121.60 -32.97
C GLY A 31 48.58 -122.08 -33.57
N VAL A 32 49.68 -121.50 -33.11
CA VAL A 32 51.04 -121.81 -33.56
C VAL A 32 51.41 -123.22 -33.10
N THR A 33 51.10 -123.56 -31.85
CA THR A 33 51.30 -124.91 -31.30
C THR A 33 50.52 -125.98 -32.07
N LEU A 34 49.26 -125.72 -32.45
CA LEU A 34 48.48 -126.67 -33.24
C LEU A 34 48.98 -126.81 -34.68
N ASN A 35 49.44 -125.72 -35.31
CA ASN A 35 50.06 -125.79 -36.63
C ASN A 35 51.34 -126.65 -36.61
N ARG A 36 52.18 -126.47 -35.59
CA ARG A 36 53.35 -127.33 -35.36
C ARG A 36 52.97 -128.80 -35.18
N LEU A 37 51.87 -129.08 -34.47
CA LEU A 37 51.34 -130.44 -34.33
C LEU A 37 50.90 -131.03 -35.68
N PHE A 38 50.20 -130.28 -36.52
CA PHE A 38 49.86 -130.76 -37.86
C PHE A 38 51.10 -131.04 -38.70
N ASP A 39 52.16 -130.23 -38.59
CA ASP A 39 53.43 -130.45 -39.31
C ASP A 39 54.16 -131.71 -38.81
N LEU A 40 54.16 -131.94 -37.49
CA LEU A 40 54.70 -133.16 -36.87
C LEU A 40 53.94 -134.42 -37.33
N VAL A 41 52.61 -134.36 -37.33
CA VAL A 41 51.74 -135.45 -37.83
C VAL A 41 52.03 -135.71 -39.31
N SER A 42 52.09 -134.66 -40.13
CA SER A 42 52.38 -134.78 -41.57
C SER A 42 53.76 -135.39 -41.87
N THR A 43 54.75 -135.16 -40.99
CA THR A 43 56.13 -135.66 -41.18
C THR A 43 56.38 -137.05 -40.58
N HIS A 44 55.61 -137.47 -39.57
CA HIS A 44 55.82 -138.73 -38.86
C HIS A 44 54.81 -139.83 -39.21
N LEU A 45 53.75 -139.52 -39.97
CA LEU A 45 52.87 -140.55 -40.52
C LEU A 45 53.59 -141.31 -41.65
N GLN A 46 54.03 -142.54 -41.36
CA GLN A 46 54.56 -143.43 -42.39
C GLN A 46 53.42 -143.94 -43.27
N GLU A 47 53.34 -143.41 -44.49
CA GLU A 47 52.28 -143.69 -45.46
C GLU A 47 52.11 -145.19 -45.74
N ASP A 48 53.22 -145.93 -45.82
CA ASP A 48 53.23 -147.38 -46.06
C ASP A 48 52.60 -148.20 -44.93
N GLN A 49 52.74 -147.78 -43.67
CA GLN A 49 52.14 -148.47 -42.51
C GLN A 49 50.63 -148.25 -42.44
N LEU A 50 50.19 -147.05 -42.83
CA LEU A 50 48.77 -146.67 -42.85
C LEU A 50 48.04 -147.35 -44.00
N LYS A 51 48.63 -147.39 -45.20
CA LYS A 51 48.10 -148.13 -46.35
C LYS A 51 47.98 -149.63 -46.06
N ARG A 52 48.98 -150.23 -45.38
CA ARG A 52 48.92 -151.63 -44.91
C ARG A 52 47.81 -151.89 -43.88
N SER A 53 47.44 -150.87 -43.11
CA SER A 53 46.36 -150.92 -42.14
C SER A 53 44.99 -150.58 -42.75
N GLY A 54 44.89 -150.44 -44.08
CA GLY A 54 43.65 -150.15 -44.80
C GLY A 54 43.18 -148.70 -44.71
N VAL A 55 44.05 -147.77 -44.29
CA VAL A 55 43.73 -146.35 -44.19
C VAL A 55 43.91 -145.67 -45.55
N ASP A 56 42.89 -144.93 -45.99
CA ASP A 56 42.97 -144.04 -47.14
C ASP A 56 43.78 -142.78 -46.77
N THR A 57 45.05 -142.77 -47.17
CA THR A 57 45.99 -141.71 -46.83
C THR A 57 45.70 -140.39 -47.55
N GLU A 58 45.08 -140.43 -48.74
CA GLU A 58 44.70 -139.24 -49.49
C GLU A 58 43.49 -138.55 -48.84
N ALA A 59 42.48 -139.33 -48.46
CA ALA A 59 41.32 -138.81 -47.73
C ALA A 59 41.71 -138.27 -46.35
N LEU A 60 42.68 -138.92 -45.68
CA LEU A 60 43.22 -138.46 -44.39
C LEU A 60 43.96 -137.13 -44.52
N ASP A 61 44.85 -136.99 -45.50
CA ASP A 61 45.62 -135.76 -45.73
C ASP A 61 44.71 -134.58 -46.12
N ALA A 62 43.73 -134.82 -46.99
CA ALA A 62 42.70 -133.84 -47.35
C ALA A 62 41.89 -133.40 -46.11
N SER A 63 41.56 -134.33 -45.22
CA SER A 63 40.84 -134.04 -43.97
C SER A 63 41.69 -133.22 -43.00
N ILE A 64 42.98 -133.56 -42.84
CA ILE A 64 43.92 -132.81 -42.01
C ILE A 64 44.08 -131.37 -42.53
N THR A 65 44.24 -131.22 -43.85
CA THR A 65 44.35 -129.90 -44.50
C THR A 65 43.08 -129.07 -44.31
N ASN A 66 41.91 -129.67 -44.46
CA ASN A 66 40.64 -128.97 -44.24
C ASN A 66 40.48 -128.53 -42.78
N ILE A 67 40.82 -129.39 -41.81
CA ILE A 67 40.78 -129.05 -40.38
C ILE A 67 41.76 -127.92 -40.06
N ARG A 68 42.99 -127.95 -40.61
CA ARG A 68 43.99 -126.88 -40.45
C ARG A 68 43.47 -125.53 -40.99
N ASN A 69 42.82 -125.53 -42.16
CA ASN A 69 42.25 -124.33 -42.76
C ASN A 69 41.10 -123.76 -41.94
N LEU A 70 40.16 -124.61 -41.50
CA LEU A 70 39.05 -124.20 -40.64
C LEU A 70 39.54 -123.59 -39.33
N PHE A 71 40.58 -124.16 -38.73
CA PHE A 71 41.13 -123.69 -37.48
C PHE A 71 41.89 -122.37 -37.64
N THR A 72 42.70 -122.23 -38.69
CA THR A 72 43.38 -120.97 -39.03
C THR A 72 42.37 -119.84 -39.25
N ALA A 73 41.29 -120.11 -40.01
CA ALA A 73 40.23 -119.14 -40.24
C ALA A 73 39.50 -118.73 -38.93
N ALA A 74 39.19 -119.69 -38.07
CA ALA A 74 38.54 -119.43 -36.78
C ALA A 74 39.42 -118.61 -35.83
N LEU A 75 40.74 -118.87 -35.82
CA LEU A 75 41.69 -118.10 -35.03
C LEU A 75 41.88 -116.68 -35.56
N SER A 76 41.96 -116.50 -36.89
CA SER A 76 42.05 -115.16 -37.51
C SER A 76 40.84 -114.30 -37.15
N GLY A 77 39.63 -114.84 -37.32
CA GLY A 77 38.40 -114.12 -36.99
C GLY A 77 38.29 -113.74 -35.50
N LYS A 78 38.75 -114.61 -34.60
CA LYS A 78 38.78 -114.30 -33.16
C LYS A 78 39.80 -113.21 -32.83
N GLU A 79 40.96 -113.21 -33.47
CA GLU A 79 41.98 -112.18 -33.28
C GLU A 79 41.50 -110.82 -33.83
N GLU A 80 40.87 -110.80 -35.01
CA GLU A 80 40.26 -109.60 -35.60
C GLU A 80 39.21 -108.98 -34.67
N ILE A 81 38.30 -109.81 -34.13
CA ILE A 81 37.30 -109.35 -33.16
C ILE A 81 37.98 -108.75 -31.92
N ARG A 82 39.02 -109.41 -31.40
CA ARG A 82 39.75 -108.92 -30.24
C ARG A 82 40.42 -107.57 -30.52
N THR A 83 41.12 -107.43 -31.65
CA THR A 83 41.79 -106.18 -32.03
C THR A 83 40.77 -105.05 -32.20
N GLU A 84 39.61 -105.32 -32.79
CA GLU A 84 38.55 -104.33 -32.95
C GLU A 84 37.94 -103.90 -31.60
N TYR A 85 37.75 -104.85 -30.67
CA TYR A 85 37.33 -104.52 -29.29
C TYR A 85 38.38 -103.67 -28.58
N GLU A 86 39.66 -104.01 -28.66
CA GLU A 86 40.75 -103.25 -28.05
C GLU A 86 40.82 -101.83 -28.63
N ARG A 87 40.67 -101.68 -29.96
CA ARG A 87 40.58 -100.39 -30.64
C ARG A 87 39.40 -99.57 -30.15
N ARG A 88 38.19 -100.14 -30.10
CA ARG A 88 36.98 -99.45 -29.66
C ARG A 88 37.07 -99.02 -28.20
N MET A 89 37.71 -99.83 -27.35
CA MET A 89 37.98 -99.46 -25.95
C MET A 89 38.96 -98.28 -25.84
N ALA A 90 39.97 -98.19 -26.70
CA ALA A 90 40.88 -97.04 -26.75
C ALA A 90 40.15 -95.77 -27.21
N GLU A 91 39.38 -95.84 -28.29
CA GLU A 91 38.59 -94.71 -28.81
C GLU A 91 37.57 -94.19 -27.78
N LEU A 92 36.91 -95.09 -27.03
CA LEU A 92 35.99 -94.72 -25.96
C LEU A 92 36.70 -94.02 -24.79
N ARG A 93 37.91 -94.47 -24.42
CA ARG A 93 38.71 -93.82 -23.37
C ARG A 93 39.11 -92.42 -23.79
N GLU A 94 39.65 -92.27 -25.00
CA GLU A 94 40.05 -90.97 -25.55
C GLU A 94 38.86 -90.00 -25.61
N ARG A 95 37.72 -90.44 -26.12
CA ARG A 95 36.50 -89.62 -26.19
C ARG A 95 36.00 -89.22 -24.80
N ASN A 96 36.08 -90.11 -23.81
CA ASN A 96 35.71 -89.77 -22.43
C ASN A 96 36.66 -88.75 -21.82
N GLU A 97 37.97 -88.88 -22.04
CA GLU A 97 38.96 -87.89 -21.57
C GLU A 97 38.76 -86.53 -22.22
N GLU A 98 38.48 -86.49 -23.52
CA GLU A 98 38.14 -85.24 -24.24
C GLU A 98 36.87 -84.60 -23.71
N LEU A 99 35.82 -85.39 -23.48
CA LEU A 99 34.57 -84.90 -22.90
C LEU A 99 34.81 -84.34 -21.49
N GLU A 100 35.57 -85.04 -20.65
CA GLU A 100 35.87 -84.57 -19.29
C GLU A 100 36.68 -83.27 -19.30
N LYS A 101 37.68 -83.15 -20.18
CA LYS A 101 38.43 -81.91 -20.39
C LYS A 101 37.52 -80.77 -20.83
N ASN A 102 36.63 -81.01 -21.80
CA ASN A 102 35.69 -80.02 -22.29
C ASN A 102 34.71 -79.55 -21.19
N TYR A 103 34.15 -80.48 -20.41
CA TYR A 103 33.28 -80.15 -19.28
C TYR A 103 34.01 -79.31 -18.22
N LYS A 104 35.24 -79.67 -17.87
CA LYS A 104 36.05 -78.90 -16.91
C LYS A 104 36.32 -77.48 -17.42
N ILE A 105 36.64 -77.31 -18.69
CA ILE A 105 36.84 -75.98 -19.30
C ILE A 105 35.56 -75.15 -19.29
N GLN A 106 34.43 -75.74 -19.69
CA GLN A 106 33.14 -75.05 -19.70
C GLN A 106 32.71 -74.65 -18.28
N LEU A 107 32.88 -75.53 -17.31
CA LEU A 107 32.57 -75.25 -15.92
C LEU A 107 33.45 -74.10 -15.38
N GLY A 108 34.74 -74.10 -15.70
CA GLY A 108 35.65 -73.00 -15.34
C GLY A 108 35.19 -71.66 -15.89
N LYS A 109 34.79 -71.61 -17.17
CA LYS A 109 34.26 -70.38 -17.80
C LYS A 109 32.99 -69.88 -17.10
N LEU A 110 32.03 -70.77 -16.82
CA LEU A 110 30.78 -70.41 -16.14
C LEU A 110 31.02 -69.89 -14.72
N ILE A 111 32.00 -70.46 -14.01
CA ILE A 111 32.38 -69.97 -12.67
C ILE A 111 32.92 -68.54 -12.77
N THR A 112 33.84 -68.28 -13.71
CA THR A 112 34.40 -66.94 -13.90
C THR A 112 33.33 -65.91 -14.31
N GLU A 113 32.43 -66.28 -15.22
CA GLU A 113 31.32 -65.41 -15.65
C GLU A 113 30.36 -65.10 -14.50
N LYS A 114 30.06 -66.09 -13.65
CA LYS A 114 29.24 -65.91 -12.44
C LYS A 114 29.91 -64.94 -11.46
N GLU A 115 31.20 -65.11 -11.20
CA GLU A 115 31.95 -64.24 -10.28
C GLU A 115 32.02 -62.79 -10.79
N GLU A 116 32.26 -62.60 -12.09
CA GLU A 116 32.23 -61.28 -12.72
C GLU A 116 30.84 -60.62 -12.66
N ALA A 117 29.79 -61.38 -12.94
CA ALA A 117 28.41 -60.89 -12.86
C ALA A 117 28.04 -60.49 -11.42
N LEU A 118 28.47 -61.27 -10.43
CA LEU A 118 28.24 -60.97 -9.03
C LEU A 118 28.99 -59.70 -8.59
N ARG A 119 30.22 -59.52 -9.05
CA ARG A 119 31.00 -58.31 -8.79
C ARG A 119 30.31 -57.08 -9.39
N LYS A 120 29.91 -57.14 -10.66
CA LYS A 120 29.16 -56.05 -11.33
C LYS A 120 27.87 -55.71 -10.60
N TYR A 121 27.14 -56.72 -10.13
CA TYR A 121 25.92 -56.52 -9.36
C TYR A 121 26.18 -55.75 -8.05
N ASN A 122 27.21 -56.13 -7.30
CA ASN A 122 27.57 -55.45 -6.05
C ASN A 122 28.00 -54.00 -6.31
N ASP A 123 28.85 -53.76 -7.31
CA ASP A 123 29.29 -52.42 -7.69
C ASP A 123 28.09 -51.53 -8.07
N LEU A 124 27.13 -52.07 -8.84
CA LEU A 124 25.91 -51.35 -9.22
C LEU A 124 25.02 -51.06 -8.01
N LYS A 125 24.91 -52.00 -7.07
CA LYS A 125 24.13 -51.83 -5.85
C LYS A 125 24.70 -50.72 -4.97
N GLU A 126 26.02 -50.69 -4.75
CA GLU A 126 26.69 -49.63 -3.99
C GLU A 126 26.54 -48.26 -4.67
N LEU A 127 26.62 -48.22 -6.00
CA LEU A 127 26.41 -47.00 -6.77
C LEU A 127 24.97 -46.49 -6.67
N GLN A 128 23.99 -47.41 -6.68
CA GLN A 128 22.59 -47.08 -6.45
C GLN A 128 22.36 -46.50 -5.04
N GLU A 129 22.88 -47.15 -4.00
CA GLU A 129 22.75 -46.67 -2.62
C GLU A 129 23.38 -45.28 -2.44
N THR A 130 24.54 -45.05 -3.07
CA THR A 130 25.22 -43.74 -3.08
C THR A 130 24.39 -42.68 -3.81
N ALA A 131 23.82 -43.02 -4.98
CA ALA A 131 22.98 -42.12 -5.75
C ALA A 131 21.68 -41.77 -5.00
N GLU A 132 21.05 -42.73 -4.33
CA GLU A 132 19.86 -42.50 -3.51
C GLU A 132 20.14 -41.60 -2.31
N SER A 133 21.27 -41.81 -1.63
CA SER A 133 21.71 -40.94 -0.52
C SER A 133 21.97 -39.50 -1.00
N ALA A 134 22.67 -39.33 -2.12
CA ALA A 134 22.90 -38.03 -2.73
C ALA A 134 21.58 -37.35 -3.16
N ARG A 135 20.63 -38.12 -3.70
CA ARG A 135 19.31 -37.61 -4.07
C ARG A 135 18.54 -37.11 -2.86
N LYS A 136 18.51 -37.86 -1.76
CA LYS A 136 17.85 -37.44 -0.51
C LYS A 136 18.47 -36.16 0.06
N ALA A 137 19.80 -36.06 0.07
CA ALA A 137 20.48 -34.85 0.52
C ALA A 137 20.14 -33.63 -0.35
N ALA A 138 20.05 -33.81 -1.67
CA ALA A 138 19.62 -32.75 -2.60
C ALA A 138 18.14 -32.37 -2.42
N GLU A 139 17.25 -33.34 -2.19
CA GLU A 139 15.83 -33.11 -1.88
C GLU A 139 15.67 -32.30 -0.58
N GLU A 140 16.40 -32.64 0.48
CA GLU A 140 16.39 -31.92 1.75
C GLU A 140 16.92 -30.48 1.62
N GLN A 141 18.03 -30.29 0.89
CA GLN A 141 18.55 -28.95 0.60
C GLN A 141 17.54 -28.12 -0.20
N THR A 142 16.88 -28.72 -1.20
CA THR A 142 15.86 -28.04 -2.00
C THR A 142 14.66 -27.66 -1.14
N ALA A 143 14.16 -28.56 -0.29
CA ALA A 143 13.06 -28.27 0.63
C ALA A 143 13.42 -27.13 1.62
N SER A 144 14.64 -27.14 2.16
CA SER A 144 15.14 -26.09 3.04
C SER A 144 15.21 -24.74 2.31
N ALA A 145 15.76 -24.71 1.09
CA ALA A 145 15.83 -23.50 0.27
C ALA A 145 14.43 -22.93 -0.06
N VAL A 146 13.47 -23.80 -0.38
CA VAL A 146 12.07 -23.40 -0.62
C VAL A 146 11.43 -22.78 0.64
N ASN A 147 11.67 -23.36 1.82
CA ASN A 147 11.16 -22.80 3.07
C ASN A 147 11.78 -21.43 3.36
N LEU A 148 13.10 -21.28 3.16
CA LEU A 148 13.78 -19.99 3.32
C LEU A 148 13.25 -18.93 2.34
N ALA A 149 12.97 -19.30 1.09
CA ALA A 149 12.36 -18.41 0.11
C ALA A 149 10.97 -17.93 0.57
N LYS A 150 10.12 -18.85 1.05
CA LYS A 150 8.79 -18.51 1.60
C LYS A 150 8.87 -17.57 2.80
N GLU A 151 9.83 -17.78 3.72
CA GLU A 151 10.04 -16.86 4.85
C GLU A 151 10.53 -15.48 4.42
N LYS A 152 11.43 -15.42 3.43
CA LYS A 152 11.88 -14.16 2.83
C LYS A 152 10.72 -13.40 2.17
N ASP A 153 9.86 -14.08 1.42
CA ASP A 153 8.70 -13.46 0.78
C ASP A 153 7.73 -12.91 1.82
N LYS A 154 7.44 -13.67 2.88
CA LYS A 154 6.61 -13.19 3.99
C LYS A 154 7.20 -11.95 4.66
N THR A 155 8.51 -11.94 4.89
CA THR A 155 9.22 -10.80 5.48
C THR A 155 9.18 -9.58 4.56
N ASN A 156 9.38 -9.78 3.26
CA ASN A 156 9.31 -8.70 2.26
C ASN A 156 7.91 -8.07 2.19
N ILE A 157 6.85 -8.88 2.22
CA ILE A 157 5.46 -8.38 2.26
C ILE A 157 5.25 -7.49 3.50
N MET A 158 5.65 -7.95 4.68
CA MET A 158 5.54 -7.16 5.91
C MET A 158 6.33 -5.84 5.87
N LEU A 159 7.52 -5.86 5.26
CA LEU A 159 8.35 -4.66 5.11
C LEU A 159 7.72 -3.67 4.13
N MET A 160 7.14 -4.14 3.03
CA MET A 160 6.40 -3.30 2.08
C MET A 160 5.17 -2.65 2.73
N GLU A 161 4.41 -3.39 3.54
CA GLU A 161 3.27 -2.84 4.28
C GLU A 161 3.71 -1.75 5.27
N LYS A 162 4.80 -1.99 6.02
CA LYS A 162 5.38 -0.98 6.92
C LYS A 162 5.87 0.26 6.17
N LEU A 163 6.49 0.07 5.01
CA LEU A 163 6.94 1.17 4.16
C LEU A 163 5.76 2.01 3.69
N ARG A 164 4.71 1.38 3.17
CA ARG A 164 3.48 2.06 2.74
C ARG A 164 2.82 2.85 3.87
N ALA A 165 2.77 2.28 5.08
CA ALA A 165 2.24 2.98 6.25
C ALA A 165 3.11 4.19 6.66
N ALA A 166 4.43 4.09 6.50
CA ALA A 166 5.34 5.21 6.74
C ALA A 166 5.19 6.31 5.69
N GLU A 167 5.04 5.95 4.41
CA GLU A 167 4.79 6.89 3.30
C GLU A 167 3.49 7.67 3.50
N GLN A 168 2.39 7.00 3.87
CA GLN A 168 1.12 7.69 4.18
C GLN A 168 1.26 8.67 5.35
N LYS A 169 2.03 8.31 6.38
CA LYS A 169 2.31 9.22 7.50
C LYS A 169 3.11 10.44 7.03
N ALA A 170 4.13 10.23 6.21
CA ALA A 170 4.94 11.33 5.65
C ALA A 170 4.08 12.28 4.80
N GLU A 171 3.17 11.74 3.98
CA GLU A 171 2.23 12.53 3.19
C GLU A 171 1.28 13.36 4.07
N ASN A 172 0.76 12.76 5.15
CA ASN A 172 -0.04 13.48 6.14
C ASN A 172 0.74 14.61 6.83
N TYR A 173 2.02 14.40 7.14
CA TYR A 173 2.88 15.46 7.69
C TYR A 173 3.08 16.60 6.70
N ASN A 174 3.34 16.29 5.42
CA ASN A 174 3.44 17.32 4.37
C ASN A 174 2.15 18.14 4.25
N SER A 175 0.98 17.49 4.33
CA SER A 175 -0.32 18.19 4.33
C SER A 175 -0.48 19.12 5.53
N LEU A 176 -0.10 18.64 6.73
CA LEU A 176 -0.11 19.47 7.95
C LEU A 176 0.84 20.66 7.84
N GLU A 177 2.03 20.47 7.28
CA GLU A 177 3.01 21.54 7.08
C GLU A 177 2.47 22.62 6.14
N GLN A 178 1.86 22.23 5.01
CA GLN A 178 1.19 23.16 4.10
C GLN A 178 0.06 23.95 4.81
N LYS A 179 -0.72 23.27 5.65
CA LYS A 179 -1.78 23.91 6.44
C LYS A 179 -1.21 24.93 7.43
N VAL A 180 -0.12 24.58 8.12
CA VAL A 180 0.59 25.49 9.04
C VAL A 180 1.11 26.72 8.29
N ILE A 181 1.69 26.55 7.10
CA ILE A 181 2.14 27.67 6.26
C ILE A 181 0.96 28.61 5.93
N SER A 182 -0.19 28.04 5.52
CA SER A 182 -1.38 28.85 5.20
C SER A 182 -1.92 29.63 6.40
N LEU A 183 -1.99 28.99 7.58
CA LEU A 183 -2.47 29.62 8.80
C LEU A 183 -1.51 30.72 9.26
N ASN A 184 -0.20 30.51 9.15
CA ASN A 184 0.78 31.54 9.47
C ASN A 184 0.65 32.76 8.55
N GLN A 185 0.38 32.56 7.25
CA GLN A 185 0.08 33.65 6.33
C GLN A 185 -1.20 34.41 6.74
N GLU A 186 -2.26 33.69 7.11
CA GLU A 186 -3.52 34.29 7.56
C GLU A 186 -3.33 35.09 8.86
N VAL A 187 -2.62 34.53 9.84
CA VAL A 187 -2.26 35.23 11.09
C VAL A 187 -1.48 36.50 10.80
N SER A 188 -0.49 36.43 9.90
CA SER A 188 0.29 37.62 9.51
C SER A 188 -0.57 38.69 8.84
N ASN A 189 -1.52 38.29 7.99
CA ASN A 189 -2.47 39.21 7.36
C ASN A 189 -3.43 39.86 8.38
N LEU A 190 -3.92 39.08 9.34
CA LEU A 190 -4.77 39.59 10.42
C LEU A 190 -4.00 40.55 11.32
N GLN A 191 -2.75 40.25 11.67
CA GLN A 191 -1.89 41.15 12.43
C GLN A 191 -1.67 42.48 11.70
N PHE A 192 -1.51 42.45 10.37
CA PHE A 192 -1.42 43.68 9.58
C PHE A 192 -2.71 44.51 9.65
N LYS A 193 -3.88 43.86 9.47
CA LYS A 193 -5.19 44.54 9.59
C LYS A 193 -5.40 45.14 10.97
N ILE A 194 -5.07 44.42 12.04
CA ILE A 194 -5.18 44.92 13.42
C ILE A 194 -4.33 46.18 13.59
N LYS A 195 -3.07 46.18 13.15
CA LYS A 195 -2.22 47.37 13.23
C LYS A 195 -2.79 48.56 12.47
N ASP A 196 -3.41 48.33 11.32
CA ASP A 196 -4.05 49.40 10.54
C ASP A 196 -5.28 49.97 11.25
N TYR A 197 -6.13 49.11 11.82
CA TYR A 197 -7.26 49.54 12.65
C TYR A 197 -6.82 50.30 13.90
N GLU A 198 -5.81 49.81 14.62
CA GLU A 198 -5.24 50.50 15.79
C GLU A 198 -4.74 51.89 15.43
N LYS A 199 -4.05 52.03 14.29
CA LYS A 199 -3.58 53.33 13.79
C LYS A 199 -4.75 54.27 13.46
N ASN A 200 -5.81 53.77 12.87
CA ASN A 200 -7.01 54.55 12.55
C ASN A 200 -7.77 54.97 13.81
N GLU A 201 -7.93 54.08 14.80
CA GLU A 201 -8.51 54.46 16.09
C GLU A 201 -7.67 55.51 16.82
N LEU A 202 -6.34 55.38 16.80
CA LEU A 202 -5.45 56.40 17.37
C LEU A 202 -5.64 57.78 16.72
N LEU A 203 -5.93 57.83 15.42
CA LEU A 203 -6.27 59.07 14.73
C LEU A 203 -7.61 59.63 15.21
N HIS A 204 -8.65 58.79 15.29
CA HIS A 204 -9.95 59.21 15.81
C HIS A 204 -9.90 59.68 17.27
N ILE A 205 -9.13 59.02 18.13
CA ILE A 205 -8.93 59.45 19.51
C ILE A 205 -8.31 60.85 19.56
N LYS A 206 -7.26 61.12 18.76
CA LYS A 206 -6.65 62.45 18.66
C LYS A 206 -7.62 63.52 18.18
N GLU A 207 -8.45 63.19 17.19
CA GLU A 207 -9.47 64.09 16.66
C GLU A 207 -10.53 64.43 17.72
N ILE A 208 -11.01 63.43 18.47
CA ILE A 208 -11.94 63.62 19.59
C ILE A 208 -11.32 64.49 20.70
N GLU A 209 -10.05 64.26 21.05
CA GLU A 209 -9.33 65.08 22.03
C GLU A 209 -9.22 66.55 21.58
N GLN A 210 -8.96 66.79 20.30
CA GLN A 210 -8.91 68.14 19.75
C GLN A 210 -10.28 68.82 19.79
N LEU A 211 -11.33 68.14 19.36
CA LEU A 211 -12.72 68.65 19.44
C LEU A 211 -13.14 68.94 20.89
N LYS A 212 -12.70 68.14 21.87
CA LYS A 212 -12.95 68.43 23.29
C LYS A 212 -12.28 69.73 23.74
N LYS A 213 -11.03 69.98 23.35
CA LYS A 213 -10.32 71.23 23.67
C LYS A 213 -10.99 72.44 23.03
N GLU A 214 -11.42 72.32 21.77
CA GLU A 214 -12.16 73.37 21.07
C GLU A 214 -13.49 73.67 21.78
N LYS A 215 -14.26 72.62 22.14
CA LYS A 215 -15.51 72.77 22.90
C LYS A 215 -15.29 73.46 24.26
N GLU A 216 -14.20 73.15 24.96
CA GLU A 216 -13.88 73.78 26.26
C GLU A 216 -13.54 75.27 26.09
N ASN A 217 -12.76 75.60 25.05
CA ASN A 217 -12.49 77.00 24.67
C ASN A 217 -13.78 77.76 24.31
N ASP A 218 -14.65 77.15 23.51
CA ASP A 218 -15.94 77.74 23.12
C ASP A 218 -16.83 77.94 24.35
N SER A 219 -16.90 76.94 25.25
CA SER A 219 -17.65 77.05 26.51
C SER A 219 -17.14 78.21 27.35
N SER A 220 -15.82 78.36 27.50
CA SER A 220 -15.21 79.48 28.23
C SER A 220 -15.52 80.84 27.60
N THR A 221 -15.61 80.89 26.26
CA THR A 221 -15.94 82.11 25.51
C THR A 221 -17.42 82.46 25.67
N ILE A 222 -18.31 81.47 25.58
CA ILE A 222 -19.75 81.63 25.83
C ILE A 222 -20.00 82.12 27.26
N GLU A 223 -19.31 81.58 28.26
CA GLU A 223 -19.42 82.06 29.65
C GLU A 223 -18.98 83.52 29.82
N LYS A 224 -17.93 83.96 29.12
CA LYS A 224 -17.51 85.38 29.13
C LYS A 224 -18.56 86.27 28.48
N LEU A 225 -19.03 85.91 27.28
CA LEU A 225 -20.07 86.66 26.56
C LEU A 225 -21.38 86.72 27.35
N ASN A 226 -21.77 85.66 28.05
CA ASN A 226 -22.95 85.66 28.91
C ASN A 226 -22.80 86.60 30.11
N ARG A 227 -21.61 86.66 30.72
CA ARG A 227 -21.31 87.63 31.79
C ARG A 227 -21.36 89.08 31.28
N GLU A 228 -20.77 89.36 30.13
CA GLU A 228 -20.84 90.68 29.49
C GLU A 228 -22.28 91.07 29.15
N LYS A 229 -23.05 90.15 28.56
CA LYS A 229 -24.46 90.36 28.25
C LYS A 229 -25.28 90.68 29.50
N LEU A 230 -25.03 89.99 30.62
CA LEU A 230 -25.68 90.25 31.89
C LEU A 230 -25.33 91.66 32.40
N HIS A 231 -24.05 92.02 32.40
CA HIS A 231 -23.59 93.34 32.82
C HIS A 231 -24.18 94.48 31.96
N ILE A 232 -24.24 94.29 30.63
CA ILE A 232 -24.87 95.26 29.72
C ILE A 232 -26.36 95.41 30.07
N LYS A 233 -27.07 94.29 30.28
CA LYS A 233 -28.49 94.29 30.64
C LYS A 233 -28.76 95.01 31.97
N GLU A 234 -27.95 94.76 32.98
CA GLU A 234 -28.03 95.44 34.28
C GLU A 234 -27.80 96.95 34.14
N ASN A 235 -26.77 97.34 33.39
CA ASN A 235 -26.50 98.76 33.11
C ASN A 235 -27.64 99.43 32.36
N THR A 236 -28.16 98.81 31.29
CA THR A 236 -29.29 99.40 30.53
C THR A 236 -30.54 99.49 31.39
N GLN A 237 -30.83 98.50 32.24
CA GLN A 237 -31.97 98.56 33.15
C GLN A 237 -31.82 99.72 34.15
N LYS A 238 -30.63 99.94 34.68
CA LYS A 238 -30.34 101.05 35.59
C LYS A 238 -30.55 102.41 34.91
N GLU A 239 -30.00 102.60 33.71
CA GLU A 239 -30.21 103.82 32.91
C GLU A 239 -31.69 104.06 32.58
N LEU A 240 -32.45 102.98 32.31
CA LEU A 240 -33.88 103.06 32.03
C LEU A 240 -34.67 103.53 33.27
N SER A 241 -34.39 102.95 34.44
CA SER A 241 -34.99 103.38 35.72
C SER A 241 -34.66 104.85 36.05
N GLU A 242 -33.43 105.29 35.80
CA GLU A 242 -33.02 106.69 35.97
C GLU A 242 -33.83 107.60 35.04
N LYS A 243 -33.97 107.25 33.76
CA LYS A 243 -34.80 108.01 32.81
C LYS A 243 -36.28 108.04 33.19
N GLU A 244 -36.85 106.93 33.66
CA GLU A 244 -38.23 106.87 34.16
C GLU A 244 -38.45 107.82 35.36
N SER A 245 -37.48 107.89 36.29
CA SER A 245 -37.53 108.81 37.42
C SER A 245 -37.45 110.29 37.01
N LEU A 246 -36.63 110.60 36.00
CA LEU A 246 -36.55 111.94 35.42
C LEU A 246 -37.85 112.31 34.70
N LEU A 247 -38.41 111.39 33.91
CA LEU A 247 -39.65 111.61 33.17
C LEU A 247 -40.82 111.90 34.13
N THR A 248 -40.97 111.09 35.18
CA THR A 248 -42.01 111.30 36.20
C THR A 248 -41.86 112.63 36.96
N THR A 249 -40.62 113.11 37.13
CA THR A 249 -40.35 114.43 37.70
C THR A 249 -40.80 115.54 36.75
N GLN A 250 -40.43 115.43 35.45
CA GLN A 250 -40.86 116.37 34.42
C GLN A 250 -42.38 116.40 34.24
N GLU A 251 -43.07 115.25 34.31
CA GLU A 251 -44.53 115.17 34.25
C GLU A 251 -45.20 115.94 35.41
N LYS A 252 -44.66 115.84 36.63
CA LYS A 252 -45.18 116.59 37.79
C LYS A 252 -45.00 118.10 37.64
N GLU A 253 -43.84 118.54 37.15
CA GLU A 253 -43.58 119.96 36.87
C GLU A 253 -44.53 120.49 35.79
N LEU A 254 -44.70 119.74 34.70
CA LEU A 254 -45.58 120.11 33.60
C LEU A 254 -47.05 120.20 34.06
N ASN A 255 -47.47 119.30 34.95
CA ASN A 255 -48.80 119.34 35.54
C ASN A 255 -48.99 120.56 36.47
N THR A 256 -47.96 120.91 37.25
CA THR A 256 -47.95 122.11 38.10
C THR A 256 -48.07 123.39 37.26
N LEU A 257 -47.30 123.49 36.16
CA LEU A 257 -47.38 124.60 35.22
C LEU A 257 -48.77 124.68 34.55
N ARG A 258 -49.38 123.54 34.21
CA ARG A 258 -50.75 123.48 33.68
C ARG A 258 -51.78 124.07 34.65
N ILE A 259 -51.67 123.78 35.95
CA ILE A 259 -52.55 124.32 36.99
C ILE A 259 -52.38 125.83 37.11
N GLN A 260 -51.13 126.31 37.19
CA GLN A 260 -50.83 127.74 37.27
C GLN A 260 -51.37 128.52 36.06
N LEU A 261 -51.27 127.94 34.86
CA LEU A 261 -51.80 128.56 33.65
C LEU A 261 -53.34 128.65 33.70
N ALA A 262 -54.02 127.62 34.20
CA ALA A 262 -55.48 127.63 34.35
C ALA A 262 -55.96 128.70 35.36
N GLU A 263 -55.22 128.92 36.45
CA GLU A 263 -55.51 129.98 37.42
C GLU A 263 -55.34 131.38 36.80
N GLN A 264 -54.25 131.61 36.05
CA GLN A 264 -54.03 132.89 35.37
C GLN A 264 -55.13 133.22 34.34
N VAL A 265 -55.63 132.21 33.61
CA VAL A 265 -56.74 132.40 32.67
C VAL A 265 -58.01 132.81 33.41
N LYS A 266 -58.30 132.19 34.55
CA LYS A 266 -59.47 132.52 35.38
C LYS A 266 -59.41 133.94 35.97
N ASP A 267 -58.23 134.35 36.45
CA ASP A 267 -58.01 135.71 36.95
C ASP A 267 -58.14 136.75 35.83
N ALA A 268 -57.64 136.46 34.63
CA ALA A 268 -57.80 137.34 33.48
C ALA A 268 -59.27 137.51 33.06
N GLU A 269 -60.08 136.45 33.13
CA GLU A 269 -61.53 136.53 32.86
C GLU A 269 -62.26 137.40 33.90
N LEU A 270 -61.95 137.26 35.18
CA LEU A 270 -62.52 138.08 36.27
C LEU A 270 -62.20 139.57 36.12
N ILE A 271 -60.97 139.92 35.71
CA ILE A 271 -60.58 141.32 35.45
C ILE A 271 -61.41 141.91 34.31
N LYS A 272 -61.61 141.13 33.24
CA LYS A 272 -62.41 141.53 32.08
C LYS A 272 -63.86 141.79 32.46
N GLU A 273 -64.44 140.93 33.30
CA GLU A 273 -65.82 141.05 33.77
C GLU A 273 -66.01 142.30 34.65
N ARG A 274 -65.07 142.59 35.56
CA ARG A 274 -65.08 143.84 36.35
C ARG A 274 -65.03 145.10 35.49
N ALA A 275 -64.19 145.11 34.46
CA ALA A 275 -64.06 146.26 33.56
C ALA A 275 -65.36 146.53 32.76
N VAL A 276 -66.13 145.50 32.44
CA VAL A 276 -67.44 145.65 31.78
C VAL A 276 -68.46 146.28 32.73
N ILE A 277 -68.54 145.80 33.98
CA ILE A 277 -69.47 146.30 35.00
C ILE A 277 -69.22 147.78 35.33
N GLU A 278 -67.95 148.19 35.44
CA GLU A 278 -67.57 149.59 35.70
C GLU A 278 -68.08 150.53 34.60
N LYS A 279 -67.94 150.09 33.34
CA LYS A 279 -68.36 150.86 32.16
C LYS A 279 -69.88 151.00 32.06
N GLU A 280 -70.63 149.97 32.47
CA GLU A 280 -72.09 150.04 32.58
C GLU A 280 -72.54 151.05 33.64
N ARG A 281 -71.87 151.10 34.80
CA ARG A 281 -72.17 152.09 35.85
C ARG A 281 -71.93 153.53 35.38
N GLU A 282 -70.84 153.77 34.64
CA GLU A 282 -70.53 155.10 34.11
C GLU A 282 -71.57 155.58 33.08
N MET A 283 -72.04 154.66 32.22
CA MET A 283 -73.12 154.93 31.25
C MET A 283 -74.44 155.29 31.95
N ILE A 284 -74.81 154.58 33.01
CA ILE A 284 -76.02 154.88 33.79
C ILE A 284 -75.95 156.29 34.40
N SER A 285 -74.81 156.65 35.01
CA SER A 285 -74.58 157.98 35.60
C SER A 285 -74.76 159.11 34.59
N LYS A 286 -74.15 158.99 33.38
CA LYS A 286 -74.32 159.97 32.29
C LYS A 286 -75.77 160.10 31.81
N THR A 287 -76.53 159.01 31.86
CA THR A 287 -77.94 159.02 31.47
C THR A 287 -78.81 159.79 32.48
N GLU A 288 -78.46 159.71 33.76
CA GLU A 288 -79.11 160.43 34.86
C GLU A 288 -78.84 161.94 34.81
N GLU A 289 -77.60 162.36 34.53
CA GLU A 289 -77.26 163.78 34.32
C GLU A 289 -78.06 164.41 33.16
N LEU A 290 -78.13 163.71 32.02
CA LEU A 290 -78.91 164.18 30.87
C LEU A 290 -80.40 164.34 31.21
N ARG A 291 -80.93 163.47 32.07
CA ARG A 291 -82.33 163.51 32.52
C ARG A 291 -82.62 164.74 33.37
N ASN A 292 -81.75 165.04 34.34
CA ASN A 292 -81.86 166.25 35.16
C ASN A 292 -81.79 167.53 34.32
N THR A 293 -80.88 167.57 33.34
CA THR A 293 -80.74 168.73 32.44
C THR A 293 -82.01 168.94 31.60
N LEU A 294 -82.65 167.85 31.16
CA LEU A 294 -83.90 167.91 30.40
C LEU A 294 -85.07 168.48 31.22
N ASP A 295 -85.13 168.17 32.51
CA ASP A 295 -86.20 168.65 33.39
C ASP A 295 -86.04 170.15 33.73
N ILE A 296 -84.80 170.64 33.90
CA ILE A 296 -84.53 172.09 34.07
C ILE A 296 -85.00 172.89 32.85
N ILE A 297 -84.71 172.41 31.62
CA ILE A 297 -85.10 173.09 30.38
C ILE A 297 -86.64 173.14 30.22
N LYS A 298 -87.35 172.09 30.66
CA LYS A 298 -88.82 172.08 30.66
C LYS A 298 -89.40 173.12 31.61
N GLU A 299 -88.78 173.30 32.76
CA GLU A 299 -89.20 174.23 33.81
C GLU A 299 -88.99 175.69 33.38
N GLU A 300 -87.85 176.01 32.75
CA GLU A 300 -87.60 177.32 32.14
C GLU A 300 -88.59 177.64 31.02
N LYS A 301 -88.93 176.65 30.19
CA LYS A 301 -89.92 176.81 29.11
C LYS A 301 -91.32 177.12 29.67
N TYR A 302 -91.71 176.50 30.77
CA TYR A 302 -93.01 176.74 31.41
C TYR A 302 -93.10 178.16 31.99
N ASN A 303 -92.04 178.64 32.63
CA ASN A 303 -91.99 179.99 33.21
C ASN A 303 -92.04 181.09 32.14
N LEU A 304 -91.34 180.91 31.01
CA LEU A 304 -91.41 181.85 29.88
C LEU A 304 -92.81 181.93 29.24
N GLN A 305 -93.56 180.82 29.21
CA GLN A 305 -94.95 180.80 28.72
C GLN A 305 -95.93 181.52 29.66
N LEU A 306 -95.67 181.49 30.97
CA LEU A 306 -96.51 182.14 31.97
C LEU A 306 -96.40 183.66 31.93
N GLU A 307 -95.21 184.22 31.73
CA GLU A 307 -95.02 185.68 31.67
C GLU A 307 -95.55 186.30 30.38
N LEU A 308 -95.37 185.60 29.24
CA LEU A 308 -95.97 185.99 27.95
C LEU A 308 -97.50 186.13 28.01
N SER A 309 -98.15 185.41 28.93
CA SER A 309 -99.60 185.45 29.12
C SER A 309 -100.08 186.66 29.93
N ARG A 310 -99.22 187.32 30.71
CA ARG A 310 -99.60 188.51 31.50
C ARG A 310 -99.53 189.82 30.70
N LEU A 311 -98.84 189.84 29.55
CA LEU A 311 -98.69 191.00 28.67
C LEU A 311 -99.90 191.25 27.72
N LYS A 312 -101.06 190.63 27.94
CA LYS A 312 -102.19 190.68 26.98
C LYS A 312 -103.59 191.02 27.51
N LYS A 313 -103.72 191.76 28.61
CA LYS A 313 -104.93 192.54 28.96
C LYS A 313 -104.57 193.70 29.88
#